data_AF-A0A1L9NZ45-F1
#
_entry.id   AF-A0A1L9NZ45-F1
#
_cell.length_a   1.000
_cell.length_b   1.000
_cell.length_c   1.000
_cell.angle_alpha   90.00
_cell.angle_beta   90.00
_cell.angle_gamma   90.00
#
_symmetry.space_group_name_H-M   'P 1'
#
loop_
_entity.id
_entity.type
_entity.pdbx_description
1 polymer ?
#
loop_
_entity_poly.entity_id
_entity_poly.type
_entity_poly.pdbx_seq_one_letter_code
_entity_poly.pdbx_strand_id
1 'polypeptide(L)' 'MTAQDLADRVNISRTTLYNIEKGAPGPEIGTVFEVAALVGVRLFDVDDSALAMHKARLDEKLTLLPKSVRTSKQEVNDDF' A
#
# COMPACT_ATOMS: atom_id res chain seq x y z
N MET A 1 14.98 18.45 -16.15
CA MET A 1 13.53 18.19 -16.13
C MET A 1 12.90 19.32 -15.34
N THR A 2 11.96 20.05 -15.93
CA THR A 2 11.20 21.09 -15.21
C THR A 2 10.02 20.45 -14.46
N ALA A 3 9.41 21.20 -13.52
CA ALA A 3 8.21 20.73 -12.83
C ALA A 3 7.03 20.50 -13.78
N GLN A 4 6.93 21.28 -14.86
CA GLN A 4 5.91 21.07 -15.88
C GLN A 4 6.17 19.78 -16.65
N ASP A 5 7.41 19.55 -17.10
CA ASP A 5 7.77 18.31 -17.82
C ASP A 5 7.50 17.07 -16.95
N LEU A 6 7.77 17.15 -15.65
CA LEU A 6 7.48 16.07 -14.71
C LEU A 6 5.97 15.83 -14.61
N ALA A 7 5.19 16.89 -14.37
CA ALA A 7 3.73 16.81 -14.27
C ALA A 7 3.10 16.20 -15.54
N ASP A 8 3.59 16.58 -16.72
CA ASP A 8 3.13 16.04 -17.99
C ASP A 8 3.48 14.54 -18.14
N ARG A 9 4.65 14.11 -17.67
CA ARG A 9 5.09 12.69 -17.72
C ARG A 9 4.28 11.76 -16.82
N VAL A 10 3.81 12.25 -15.67
CA VAL A 10 2.91 11.51 -14.76
C VAL A 10 1.42 11.84 -15.02
N ASN A 11 1.11 12.59 -16.08
CA ASN A 11 -0.26 12.96 -16.47
C ASN A 11 -1.05 13.62 -15.32
N ILE A 12 -0.43 14.58 -14.62
CA ILE A 12 -1.07 15.36 -13.55
C ILE A 12 -0.96 16.86 -13.79
N SER A 13 -1.78 17.63 -13.08
CA SER A 13 -1.63 19.08 -13.08
C SER A 13 -0.36 19.52 -12.33
N ARG A 14 0.23 20.64 -12.74
CA ARG A 14 1.35 21.26 -12.02
C ARG A 14 0.99 21.60 -10.56
N THR A 15 -0.27 21.94 -10.30
CA THR A 15 -0.78 22.20 -8.95
C THR A 15 -0.79 20.93 -8.10
N THR A 16 -1.15 19.78 -8.68
CA THR A 16 -1.08 18.48 -8.00
C THR A 16 0.35 18.16 -7.62
N LEU A 17 1.30 18.33 -8.55
CA LEU A 17 2.72 18.13 -8.27
C LEU A 17 3.21 19.04 -7.14
N TYR A 18 2.84 20.32 -7.15
CA TYR A 18 3.16 21.27 -6.09
C TYR A 18 2.61 20.83 -4.72
N ASN A 19 1.37 20.33 -4.67
CA ASN A 19 0.78 19.85 -3.43
C ASN A 19 1.49 18.60 -2.90
N ILE A 20 1.95 17.72 -3.77
CA ILE A 20 2.79 16.56 -3.42
C ILE A 20 4.10 17.04 -2.79
N GLU A 21 4.79 18.00 -3.41
CA GLU A 21 6.03 18.58 -2.87
C GLU A 21 5.84 19.22 -1.49
N LYS A 22 4.66 19.78 -1.21
CA LYS A 22 4.31 20.38 0.09
C LYS A 22 3.80 19.37 1.13
N GLY A 23 3.63 18.10 0.76
CA GLY A 23 3.04 17.09 1.65
C GLY A 23 1.60 17.42 2.02
N ALA A 24 0.86 18.12 1.16
CA ALA A 24 -0.52 18.48 1.42
C ALA A 24 -1.42 17.24 1.39
N PRO A 25 -2.48 17.18 2.23
CA PRO A 25 -3.50 16.15 2.10
C PRO A 25 -4.31 16.37 0.80
N GLY A 26 -4.63 15.29 0.10
CA GLY A 26 -5.47 15.35 -1.11
C GLY A 26 -4.94 14.56 -2.31
N PRO A 27 -3.67 14.71 -2.72
CA PRO A 27 -3.12 13.91 -3.80
C PRO A 27 -3.28 12.41 -3.54
N GLU A 28 -3.66 11.66 -4.56
CA GLU A 28 -3.79 10.21 -4.46
C GLU A 28 -2.43 9.57 -4.16
N ILE A 29 -2.41 8.62 -3.22
CA ILE A 29 -1.17 7.99 -2.80
C ILE A 29 -0.45 7.25 -3.95
N GLY A 30 -1.21 6.72 -4.91
CA GLY A 30 -0.66 6.10 -6.12
C GLY A 30 0.14 7.09 -6.95
N THR A 31 -0.40 8.29 -7.18
CA THR A 31 0.30 9.37 -7.89
C THR A 31 1.58 9.80 -7.18
N VAL A 32 1.56 9.89 -5.85
CA VAL A 32 2.75 10.22 -5.05
C VAL A 32 3.84 9.17 -5.27
N PHE A 33 3.48 7.89 -5.29
CA PHE A 33 4.43 6.79 -5.52
C PHE A 33 4.98 6.81 -6.95
N GLU A 34 4.15 7.07 -7.96
CA GLU A 34 4.61 7.18 -9.35
C GLU A 34 5.59 8.35 -9.54
N VAL A 35 5.28 9.52 -8.97
CA VAL A 35 6.17 10.68 -9.00
C VAL A 35 7.50 10.32 -8.36
N ALA A 36 7.48 9.73 -7.16
CA ALA A 36 8.70 9.35 -6.43
C ALA A 36 9.53 8.32 -7.21
N ALA A 37 8.90 7.31 -7.80
CA ALA A 37 9.58 6.32 -8.63
C ALA A 37 10.22 6.97 -9.87
N LEU A 38 9.52 7.90 -10.53
CA LEU A 38 10.00 8.58 -11.73
C LEU A 38 11.20 9.50 -11.45
N VAL A 39 11.24 10.14 -10.27
CA VAL A 39 12.37 10.99 -9.84
C VAL A 39 13.47 10.24 -9.07
N GLY A 40 13.30 8.93 -8.83
CA GLY A 40 14.26 8.11 -8.10
C GLY A 40 14.29 8.37 -6.58
N VAL A 41 13.23 8.93 -6.01
CA VAL A 41 13.07 9.09 -4.56
C VAL A 41 12.66 7.75 -3.96
N ARG A 42 13.54 7.19 -3.13
CA ARG A 42 13.27 5.96 -2.37
C ARG A 42 12.39 6.30 -1.17
N LEU A 43 11.09 6.02 -1.28
CA LEU A 43 10.13 6.21 -0.17
C LEU A 43 10.23 5.09 0.88
N PHE A 44 10.63 3.91 0.43
CA PHE A 44 10.81 2.73 1.28
C PHE A 44 12.20 2.16 1.02
N ASP A 45 12.98 1.96 2.08
CA ASP A 45 14.18 1.13 1.99
C ASP A 45 13.73 -0.34 2.05
N VAL A 46 13.73 -0.99 0.89
CA VAL A 46 13.55 -2.44 0.81
C VAL A 46 14.89 -3.07 1.15
N ASP A 47 15.16 -3.25 2.44
CA ASP A 47 16.16 -4.21 2.86
C ASP A 47 15.55 -5.60 2.68
N ASP A 48 15.92 -6.27 1.57
CA ASP A 48 15.44 -7.61 1.24
C ASP A 48 15.63 -8.61 2.40
N SER A 49 16.67 -8.43 3.21
CA SER A 49 16.92 -9.26 4.38
C SER A 49 15.92 -8.98 5.50
N ALA A 50 15.61 -7.71 5.75
CA ALA A 50 14.58 -7.31 6.71
C ALA A 50 13.19 -7.75 6.24
N LEU A 51 12.88 -7.63 4.94
CA LEU A 51 11.61 -8.07 4.38
C LEU A 51 11.44 -9.59 4.50
N ALA A 52 12.47 -10.37 4.20
CA ALA A 52 12.47 -11.81 4.39
C ALA A 52 12.26 -12.20 5.87
N MET A 53 12.92 -11.50 6.79
CA MET A 53 12.73 -11.69 8.23
C MET A 53 11.29 -11.36 8.67
N HIS A 54 10.72 -10.25 8.20
CA HIS A 54 9.34 -9.87 8.52
C HIS A 54 8.33 -10.87 7.95
N LYS A 55 8.56 -11.38 6.74
CA LYS A 55 7.74 -12.41 6.13
C LYS A 55 7.78 -13.71 6.94
N ALA A 56 8.97 -14.19 7.31
CA ALA A 56 9.12 -15.40 8.13
C ALA A 56 8.37 -15.28 9.47
N ARG A 57 8.50 -14.14 10.16
CA ARG A 57 7.76 -13.86 11.40
C ARG A 57 6.25 -13.79 11.20
N LEU A 58 5.78 -13.32 10.04
CA LEU A 58 4.36 -13.31 9.72
C LEU A 58 3.86 -14.74 9.49
N ASP A 59 4.59 -15.55 8.72
CA ASP A 59 4.25 -16.95 8.47
C ASP A 59 4.21 -17.76 9.79
N GLU A 60 5.18 -17.56 10.69
CA GLU A 60 5.16 -18.14 12.05
C GLU A 60 3.93 -17.75 12.87
N LYS A 61 3.43 -16.53 12.72
CA LYS A 61 2.20 -16.11 13.42
C LYS A 61 0.95 -16.69 12.77
N LEU A 62 0.93 -16.75 11.44
CA LEU A 62 -0.20 -17.29 10.68
C LEU A 62 -0.36 -18.80 10.92
N THR A 63 0.72 -19.55 11.15
CA THR A 63 0.63 -20.98 11.51
C THR A 63 -0.03 -21.21 12.87
N LEU A 64 0.02 -20.23 13.78
CA LEU A 64 -0.69 -20.28 15.06
C LEU A 64 -2.18 -19.95 14.92
N LEU A 65 -2.62 -19.36 13.81
CA LEU A 65 -4.03 -19.04 13.61
C LEU A 65 -4.82 -20.32 13.32
N PRO A 66 -5.97 -20.53 13.97
CA PRO A 66 -6.86 -21.60 13.59
C PRO A 66 -7.31 -21.40 12.15
N LYS A 67 -7.49 -22.49 11.40
CA LYS A 67 -8.15 -22.44 10.09
C LYS A 67 -9.47 -21.70 10.27
N SER A 68 -9.72 -20.68 9.43
CA SER A 68 -10.93 -19.86 9.49
C SER A 68 -12.16 -20.77 9.55
N VAL A 69 -12.78 -20.86 10.73
CA VAL A 69 -14.01 -21.62 10.93
C VAL A 69 -15.15 -20.68 10.61
N ARG A 70 -15.68 -20.76 9.39
CA ARG A 70 -17.00 -20.22 9.10
C ARG A 70 -18.00 -21.23 9.64
N THR A 71 -18.56 -20.98 10.82
CA THR A 71 -19.74 -21.72 11.28
C THR A 71 -20.84 -21.47 10.27
N SER A 72 -21.15 -22.44 9.41
CA SER A 72 -22.41 -22.39 8.67
C SER A 72 -23.51 -22.34 9.72
N LYS A 73 -24.43 -21.38 9.62
CA LYS A 73 -25.67 -21.44 10.41
C LYS A 73 -26.36 -22.74 10.05
N GLN A 74 -26.17 -23.76 10.87
CA GLN A 74 -27.04 -24.92 10.86
C GLN A 74 -28.35 -24.40 11.44
N GLU A 75 -29.41 -24.36 10.63
CA GLU A 75 -30.76 -24.11 11.15
C GLU A 75 -31.04 -25.23 12.16
N VAL A 76 -31.00 -24.88 13.44
CA VAL A 76 -31.47 -25.76 14.50
C VAL A 76 -32.98 -25.83 14.31
N ASN A 77 -33.47 -26.95 13.78
CA ASN A 77 -34.89 -27.26 13.85
C ASN A 77 -35.19 -27.73 15.27
N ASP A 78 -35.66 -26.79 16.09
CA ASP A 78 -36.08 -27.04 17.47
C ASP A 78 -37.58 -27.39 17.45
N ASP A 79 -37.89 -28.69 17.42
CA ASP A 79 -39.26 -29.23 17.48
C ASP A 79 -39.67 -29.59 18.93
N PHE A 80 -39.14 -28.88 19.94
CA PHE A 80 -39.57 -28.96 21.34
C PHE A 80 -40.66 -27.93 21.69
#